data_AF-S5MCU6-F1
#
_entry.id   AF-S5MCU6-F1
#
_cell.length_a   1.000
_cell.length_b   1.000
_cell.length_c   1.000
_cell.angle_alpha   90.00
_cell.angle_beta   90.00
_cell.angle_gamma   90.00
#
_symmetry.space_group_name_H-M   'P 1'
#
loop_
_entity.id
_entity.type
_entity.pdbx_description
1 polymer ?
#
loop_
_entity_poly.entity_id
_entity_poly.type
_entity_poly.pdbx_seq_one_letter_code
_entity_poly.pdbx_strand_id
1 'polypeptide(L)'
;MDELVRVILRILYYMFIFWIIELIFSGFRNRSSYNNRGQRTFDEGFEQEEGFSSRYDESSRSAPSQLEEAFKVLNLPTNASTKDIKKRYIELAKKYHPDKNPNDLEAQAQMTMINNAYDLIMEHRK
;
A
#
# COMPACT_ATOMS: atom_id res chain seq x y z
N MET A 1 -45.68 -3.35 15.29
CA MET A 1 -44.21 -3.17 15.17
C MET A 1 -43.80 -3.82 13.89
N ASP A 2 -43.98 -3.05 12.83
CA ASP A 2 -44.59 -3.56 11.60
C ASP A 2 -43.52 -4.19 10.70
N GLU A 3 -43.87 -5.25 9.96
CA GLU A 3 -42.97 -5.89 8.98
C GLU A 3 -42.36 -4.87 8.01
N LEU A 4 -43.07 -3.76 7.77
CA LEU A 4 -42.58 -2.58 7.07
C LEU A 4 -41.28 -2.01 7.66
N VAL A 5 -41.18 -1.87 8.99
CA VAL A 5 -40.00 -1.35 9.70
C VAL A 5 -38.81 -2.28 9.52
N ARG A 6 -39.04 -3.60 9.50
CA ARG A 6 -37.98 -4.61 9.29
C ARG A 6 -37.46 -4.60 7.84
N VAL A 7 -38.35 -4.41 6.87
CA VAL A 7 -37.97 -4.30 5.46
C VAL A 7 -37.21 -2.99 5.20
N ILE A 8 -37.65 -1.88 5.79
CA ILE A 8 -36.95 -0.59 5.70
C ILE A 8 -35.55 -0.69 6.33
N LEU A 9 -35.42 -1.29 7.52
CA LEU A 9 -34.12 -1.53 8.16
C LEU A 9 -33.20 -2.40 7.32
N ARG A 10 -33.71 -3.44 6.64
CA ARG A 10 -32.92 -4.27 5.73
C ARG A 10 -32.46 -3.50 4.50
N ILE A 11 -33.34 -2.73 3.88
CA ILE A 11 -32.99 -1.90 2.71
C ILE A 11 -31.94 -0.86 3.10
N LEU A 12 -32.12 -0.19 4.24
CA LEU A 12 -31.15 0.77 4.77
C LEU A 12 -29.82 0.09 5.11
N TYR A 13 -29.85 -1.09 5.71
CA TYR A 13 -28.66 -1.90 6.00
C TYR A 13 -27.89 -2.28 4.73
N TYR A 14 -28.58 -2.76 3.70
CA TYR A 14 -27.93 -3.12 2.43
C TYR A 14 -27.49 -1.91 1.60
N MET A 15 -28.21 -0.79 1.65
CA MET A 15 -27.79 0.48 1.05
C MET A 15 -26.55 1.04 1.76
N PHE A 16 -26.48 0.92 3.08
CA PHE A 16 -25.34 1.34 3.89
C PHE A 16 -24.12 0.43 3.69
N ILE A 17 -24.33 -0.89 3.57
CA ILE A 17 -23.27 -1.85 3.21
C ILE A 17 -22.77 -1.62 1.79
N PHE A 18 -23.66 -1.39 0.83
CA PHE A 18 -23.29 -1.05 -0.54
C PHE A 18 -22.49 0.25 -0.59
N TRP A 19 -22.88 1.25 0.21
CA TRP A 19 -22.18 2.52 0.35
C TRP A 19 -20.80 2.37 1.01
N ILE A 20 -20.66 1.47 2.00
CA ILE A 20 -19.38 1.14 2.63
C ILE A 20 -18.46 0.35 1.67
N ILE A 21 -19.00 -0.55 0.87
CA ILE A 21 -18.25 -1.25 -0.17
C ILE A 21 -17.75 -0.24 -1.21
N GLU A 22 -18.60 0.68 -1.66
CA GLU A 22 -18.17 1.82 -2.48
C GLU A 22 -17.16 2.72 -1.74
N LEU A 23 -17.22 2.91 -0.42
CA LEU A 23 -16.22 3.69 0.33
C LEU A 23 -14.84 3.01 0.38
N ILE A 24 -14.81 1.67 0.48
CA ILE A 24 -13.60 0.84 0.44
C ILE A 24 -13.00 0.80 -0.98
N PHE A 25 -13.84 0.79 -2.03
CA PHE A 25 -13.42 0.81 -3.44
C PHE A 25 -13.33 2.21 -4.07
N SER A 26 -13.82 3.26 -3.41
CA SER A 26 -13.71 4.66 -3.88
C SER A 26 -12.29 5.20 -3.69
N GLY A 27 -11.41 4.46 -3.01
CA GLY A 27 -9.96 4.62 -3.10
C GLY A 27 -9.34 4.00 -4.37
N PHE A 28 -10.11 3.23 -5.14
CA PHE A 28 -9.66 2.54 -6.35
C PHE A 28 -9.99 3.29 -7.65
N ARG A 29 -10.77 4.38 -7.59
CA ARG A 29 -10.86 5.32 -8.73
C ARG A 29 -9.75 6.37 -8.65
N ASN A 30 -8.63 6.01 -9.25
CA ASN A 30 -7.56 6.90 -9.70
C ASN A 30 -6.67 7.54 -8.60
N ARG A 31 -5.52 6.90 -8.38
CA ARG A 31 -4.25 7.61 -8.51
C ARG A 31 -3.45 7.05 -9.68
N SER A 32 -4.01 7.12 -10.89
CA SER A 32 -3.15 7.23 -12.06
C SER A 32 -2.26 8.46 -11.88
N SER A 33 -1.01 8.31 -12.30
CA SER A 33 0.01 9.35 -12.49
C SER A 33 0.95 9.61 -11.31
N TYR A 34 2.05 8.84 -11.32
CA TYR A 34 3.39 9.45 -11.39
C TYR A 34 4.17 8.80 -12.53
N ASN A 35 3.77 9.16 -13.76
CA ASN A 35 4.71 9.18 -14.86
C ASN A 35 5.25 10.61 -14.89
N ASN A 36 6.44 10.87 -14.35
CA ASN A 36 7.12 12.14 -14.60
C ASN A 36 8.24 11.92 -15.62
N ARG A 37 7.78 11.67 -16.85
CA ARG A 37 8.55 11.83 -18.06
C ARG A 37 8.55 13.32 -18.41
N GLY A 38 9.60 14.02 -17.99
CA GLY A 38 10.11 15.19 -18.71
C GLY A 38 9.72 16.57 -18.20
N GLN A 39 10.75 17.33 -17.83
CA GLN A 39 11.02 18.74 -18.16
C GLN A 39 12.48 18.97 -17.69
N ARG A 40 13.52 18.98 -18.54
CA ARG A 40 13.82 19.91 -19.64
C ARG A 40 13.48 21.37 -19.29
N THR A 41 14.18 21.88 -18.29
CA THR A 41 14.59 23.29 -18.25
C THR A 41 16.03 23.34 -18.75
N PHE A 42 16.18 23.75 -20.01
CA PHE A 42 17.43 24.31 -20.52
C PHE A 42 17.45 25.75 -19.99
N ASP A 43 18.42 26.08 -19.14
CA ASP A 43 18.91 27.44 -18.96
C ASP A 43 20.39 27.37 -18.56
N GLU A 44 21.10 28.38 -19.03
CA GLU A 44 22.51 28.44 -19.36
C GLU A 44 23.46 28.60 -18.16
N GLY A 45 24.64 27.98 -18.28
CA GLY A 45 25.94 28.51 -17.85
C GLY A 45 26.26 28.64 -16.36
N PHE A 46 27.29 27.93 -15.86
CA PHE A 46 28.67 28.43 -15.79
C PHE A 46 29.62 27.37 -15.17
N GLU A 47 30.92 27.53 -15.46
CA GLU A 47 32.00 26.54 -15.46
C GLU A 47 32.62 26.17 -14.08
N GLN A 48 33.22 24.96 -14.04
CA GLN A 48 34.55 24.54 -13.50
C GLN A 48 35.10 25.17 -12.20
N GLU A 49 35.80 24.51 -11.27
CA GLU A 49 36.20 23.15 -10.83
C GLU A 49 36.48 23.32 -9.31
N GLU A 50 36.46 22.31 -8.44
CA GLU A 50 37.66 21.61 -7.96
C GLU A 50 37.25 20.72 -6.75
N GLY A 51 37.97 19.62 -6.56
CA GLY A 51 37.51 18.42 -5.86
C GLY A 51 37.20 18.51 -4.35
N PHE A 52 36.19 17.74 -3.96
CA PHE A 52 36.25 16.96 -2.72
C PHE A 52 35.73 15.55 -3.00
N SER A 53 36.69 14.66 -3.31
CA SER A 53 36.50 13.21 -3.34
C SER A 53 36.11 12.74 -1.94
N SER A 54 34.82 12.74 -1.63
CA SER A 54 34.30 11.76 -0.67
C SER A 54 34.04 10.48 -1.43
N ARG A 55 35.10 9.70 -1.51
CA ARG A 55 35.09 8.26 -1.70
C ARG A 55 34.22 7.66 -0.59
N TYR A 56 32.91 7.69 -0.79
CA TYR A 56 32.01 6.78 -0.10
C TYR A 56 32.21 5.40 -0.72
N ASP A 57 33.36 4.81 -0.40
CA ASP A 57 33.59 3.37 -0.47
C ASP A 57 32.71 2.73 0.62
N GLU A 58 31.49 2.33 0.26
CA GLU A 58 30.71 1.35 1.02
C GLU A 58 30.00 0.41 0.03
N SER A 59 30.81 -0.12 -0.89
CA SER A 59 30.52 -1.39 -1.57
C SER A 59 30.19 -2.45 -0.50
N SER A 60 28.99 -3.06 -0.60
CA SER A 60 28.49 -4.24 0.16
C SER A 60 27.50 -4.04 1.32
N ARG A 61 26.72 -2.96 1.33
CA ARG A 61 25.34 -3.04 1.86
C ARG A 61 24.37 -2.76 0.73
N SER A 62 24.02 -3.82 0.00
CA SER A 62 22.87 -3.82 -0.90
C SER A 62 21.69 -3.25 -0.11
N ALA A 63 21.28 -2.01 -0.41
CA ALA A 63 20.05 -1.46 0.12
C ALA A 63 18.98 -2.54 -0.11
N PRO A 64 18.22 -2.94 0.94
CA PRO A 64 17.23 -3.99 0.79
C PRO A 64 16.34 -3.59 -0.37
N SER A 65 16.16 -4.51 -1.33
CA SER A 65 15.25 -4.24 -2.42
C SER A 65 13.88 -3.93 -1.84
N GLN A 66 13.13 -3.02 -2.45
CA GLN A 66 11.76 -2.69 -1.98
C GLN A 66 10.87 -3.95 -1.88
N LEU A 67 11.20 -4.98 -2.67
CA LEU A 67 10.64 -6.32 -2.60
C LEU A 67 10.98 -7.05 -1.30
N GLU A 68 12.24 -7.07 -0.87
CA GLU A 68 12.64 -7.66 0.42
C GLU A 68 11.95 -6.98 1.60
N GLU A 69 11.80 -5.66 1.56
CA GLU A 69 11.08 -4.90 2.58
C GLU A 69 9.60 -5.27 2.59
N ALA A 70 8.96 -5.40 1.43
CA ALA A 70 7.59 -5.87 1.31
C ALA A 70 7.38 -7.28 1.91
N PHE A 71 8.30 -8.21 1.67
CA PHE A 71 8.25 -9.55 2.27
C PHE A 71 8.42 -9.49 3.81
N LYS A 72 9.27 -8.61 4.32
CA LYS A 72 9.44 -8.37 5.76
C LYS A 72 8.18 -7.82 6.41
N VAL A 73 7.49 -6.86 5.78
CA VAL A 73 6.22 -6.30 6.28
C VAL A 73 5.17 -7.40 6.44
N LEU A 74 5.06 -8.31 5.46
CA LEU A 74 4.15 -9.46 5.52
C LEU A 74 4.64 -10.61 6.42
N ASN A 75 5.82 -10.47 7.04
CA ASN A 75 6.48 -11.51 7.84
C ASN A 75 6.61 -12.85 7.10
N LEU A 76 7.01 -12.77 5.83
CA LEU A 76 7.19 -13.93 4.96
C LEU A 76 8.63 -14.00 4.42
N PRO A 77 9.13 -15.20 4.14
CA PRO A 77 10.37 -15.36 3.40
C PRO A 77 10.18 -14.90 1.94
N THR A 78 11.26 -14.43 1.31
CA THR A 78 11.29 -14.02 -0.12
C THR A 78 10.89 -15.15 -1.08
N ASN A 79 10.96 -16.41 -0.63
CA ASN A 79 10.53 -17.61 -1.37
C ASN A 79 9.07 -18.02 -1.13
N ALA A 80 8.26 -17.24 -0.41
CA ALA A 80 6.88 -17.62 -0.09
C ALA A 80 6.01 -17.78 -1.35
N SER A 81 5.09 -18.76 -1.34
CA SER A 81 4.14 -18.96 -2.45
C SER A 81 3.08 -17.86 -2.48
N THR A 82 2.45 -17.61 -3.63
CA THR A 82 1.33 -16.65 -3.76
C THR A 82 0.19 -16.99 -2.83
N LYS A 83 -0.05 -18.29 -2.60
CA LYS A 83 -1.04 -18.78 -1.64
C LYS A 83 -0.73 -18.34 -0.21
N ASP A 84 0.53 -18.41 0.20
CA ASP A 84 0.97 -18.04 1.55
C ASP A 84 0.94 -16.52 1.75
N ILE A 85 1.33 -15.77 0.72
CA ILE A 85 1.28 -14.31 0.69
C ILE A 85 -0.16 -13.83 0.86
N LYS A 86 -1.10 -14.39 0.09
CA LYS A 86 -2.53 -14.09 0.23
C LYS A 86 -3.08 -14.49 1.59
N LYS A 87 -2.67 -15.64 2.13
CA LYS A 87 -3.12 -16.10 3.45
C LYS A 87 -2.66 -15.15 4.55
N ARG A 88 -1.39 -14.75 4.56
CA ARG A 88 -0.86 -13.79 5.55
C ARG A 88 -1.46 -12.42 5.43
N TYR A 89 -1.67 -11.94 4.20
CA TYR A 89 -2.37 -10.69 3.95
C TYR A 89 -3.75 -10.68 4.62
N ILE A 90 -4.54 -11.74 4.44
CA ILE A 90 -5.88 -11.87 5.05
C ILE A 90 -5.81 -11.91 6.59
N GLU A 91 -4.83 -12.61 7.16
CA GLU A 91 -4.62 -12.67 8.61
C GLU A 91 -4.29 -11.29 9.21
N LEU A 92 -3.36 -10.56 8.59
CA LEU A 92 -2.95 -9.23 9.03
C LEU A 92 -4.07 -8.20 8.83
N ALA A 93 -4.77 -8.25 7.70
CA ALA A 93 -5.90 -7.37 7.44
C ALA A 93 -7.03 -7.55 8.46
N LYS A 94 -7.30 -8.79 8.90
CA LYS A 94 -8.28 -9.07 9.98
C LYS A 94 -7.85 -8.57 11.35
N LYS A 95 -6.54 -8.43 11.58
CA LYS A 95 -5.96 -7.95 12.84
C LYS A 95 -6.00 -6.42 12.90
N TYR A 96 -5.60 -5.75 11.82
CA TYR A 96 -5.53 -4.29 11.72
C TYR A 96 -6.78 -3.68 11.06
N HIS A 97 -7.91 -4.40 11.07
CA HIS A 97 -9.13 -3.92 10.44
C HIS A 97 -9.68 -2.67 11.16
N PRO A 98 -10.08 -1.61 10.43
CA PRO A 98 -10.58 -0.37 11.04
C PRO A 98 -11.85 -0.59 11.88
N ASP A 99 -12.67 -1.58 11.55
CA ASP A 99 -13.83 -1.97 12.37
C ASP A 99 -13.45 -2.44 13.78
N LYS A 100 -12.32 -3.15 13.91
CA LYS A 100 -11.82 -3.63 15.21
C LYS A 100 -10.99 -2.60 15.94
N ASN A 101 -10.34 -1.71 15.20
CA ASN A 101 -9.48 -0.66 15.74
C ASN A 101 -9.92 0.73 15.22
N PRO A 102 -11.13 1.20 15.57
CA PRO A 102 -11.72 2.41 14.97
C PRO A 102 -11.00 3.72 15.34
N ASN A 103 -10.16 3.71 16.38
CA ASN A 103 -9.44 4.88 16.87
C ASN A 103 -7.91 4.71 16.87
N ASP A 104 -7.41 3.67 16.21
CA ASP A 104 -5.99 3.35 16.22
C ASP A 104 -5.33 3.80 14.90
N LEU A 105 -4.64 4.94 14.98
CA LEU A 105 -3.87 5.50 13.87
C LEU A 105 -2.72 4.57 13.47
N GLU A 106 -2.16 3.80 14.41
CA GLU A 106 -1.11 2.84 14.10
C GLU A 106 -1.67 1.68 13.29
N ALA A 107 -2.86 1.17 13.63
CA ALA A 107 -3.50 0.12 12.85
C ALA A 107 -3.77 0.54 11.39
N GLN A 108 -4.16 1.81 11.18
CA GLN A 108 -4.35 2.37 9.85
C GLN A 108 -3.02 2.46 9.06
N ALA A 109 -1.96 2.93 9.71
CA ALA A 109 -0.63 3.02 9.10
C ALA A 109 -0.10 1.62 8.73
N GLN A 110 -0.24 0.65 9.62
CA GLN A 110 0.15 -0.75 9.40
C GLN A 110 -0.64 -1.37 8.25
N MET A 111 -1.96 -1.18 8.20
CA MET A 111 -2.79 -1.68 7.09
C MET A 111 -2.33 -1.10 5.74
N THR A 112 -1.97 0.18 5.71
CA THR A 112 -1.46 0.83 4.49
C THR A 112 -0.14 0.19 4.05
N MET A 113 0.79 -0.06 4.98
CA MET A 113 2.06 -0.74 4.68
C MET A 113 1.84 -2.16 4.15
N ILE A 114 0.92 -2.93 4.75
CA ILE A 114 0.57 -4.29 4.35
C ILE A 114 0.01 -4.32 2.92
N ASN A 115 -0.86 -3.38 2.56
CA ASN A 115 -1.43 -3.27 1.22
C ASN A 115 -0.34 -2.97 0.18
N ASN A 116 0.47 -1.94 0.43
CA ASN A 116 1.57 -1.56 -0.47
C ASN A 116 2.55 -2.72 -0.72
N ALA A 117 2.91 -3.44 0.35
CA ALA A 117 3.79 -4.59 0.27
C ALA A 117 3.18 -5.72 -0.60
N TYR A 118 1.90 -6.03 -0.40
CA TYR A 118 1.22 -7.05 -1.18
C TYR A 118 1.16 -6.69 -2.68
N ASP A 119 0.83 -5.45 -3.01
CA ASP A 119 0.71 -5.00 -4.39
C ASP A 119 2.06 -5.07 -5.12
N LEU A 120 3.15 -4.59 -4.49
CA LEU A 120 4.49 -4.64 -5.06
C LEU A 120 4.94 -6.07 -5.34
N ILE A 121 4.68 -6.99 -4.41
CA ILE A 121 4.99 -8.41 -4.57
C ILE A 121 4.19 -9.03 -5.72
N MET A 122 2.90 -8.69 -5.84
CA MET A 122 2.03 -9.23 -6.88
C MET A 122 2.36 -8.65 -8.26
N GLU A 123 2.79 -7.39 -8.33
CA GLU A 123 3.29 -6.77 -9.56
C GLU A 123 4.58 -7.45 -10.05
N HIS A 124 5.53 -7.69 -9.16
CA HIS A 124 6.82 -8.30 -9.53
C HIS A 124 6.70 -9.79 -9.90
N ARG A 125 5.64 -10.46 -9.45
CA ARG A 125 5.38 -11.87 -9.74
C ARG A 125 4.46 -12.07 -10.96
N LYS A 126 3.95 -10.99 -11.54
CA LYS A 126 3.04 -11.02 -12.68
C LYS A 126 3.76 -11.44 -13.95
#